data_AF-R1F087-F1
#
_entry.id   AF-R1F087-F1
#
_cell.length_a   1.000
_cell.length_b   1.000
_cell.length_c   1.000
_cell.angle_alpha   90.00
_cell.angle_beta   90.00
_cell.angle_gamma   90.00
#
_symmetry.space_group_name_H-M   'P 1'
#
loop_
_entity.id
_entity.type
_entity.pdbx_description
1 polymer ?
#
loop_
_entity_poly.entity_id
_entity_poly.type
_entity_poly.pdbx_seq_one_letter_code
_entity_poly.pdbx_strand_id
1 'polypeptide(L)'
;MNPANRTRQLNIWLQQQSGDDMSYPALHGFLCARLAGPEQPDWQMPLEGLLAQGKSVALDDKSELALHHLIQELEAQAEAGEISLPSQCRLPNEQPEQVFETSHPLGQWSYGFSQGLACWPAPANLNDPVTQRRLRLAAELSLFRDLTLARMLHQAAASELPFLDFCKRQRQQMKGALNGLLGVHEWSLPSAAPSAPASEQSKQWQAWFEQANGCRTPQARLVWFERIIQDAEPLFEDAFWQALDGHGWSASEARPLLAAWAGRADCLFELGLLPQARREYEALLTLCRLDEPGCRYPLASLYAMTTDWRALEALLARFDEASCALLYSQALMWFARKAPAHAKTCLVKALASNAHVPAYLLGQRKLPKQPPHYWQSGSRDEAASYALQGRTAWLAEGALLWLRTHSK
;
A
#
# COMPACT_ATOMS: atom_id res chain seq x y z
N MET A 1 5.51 26.88 34.43
CA MET A 1 4.09 26.75 34.84
C MET A 1 3.81 25.29 35.25
N ASN A 2 2.98 25.00 36.27
CA ASN A 2 2.64 23.60 36.63
C ASN A 2 1.85 22.93 35.47
N PRO A 3 2.14 21.66 35.10
CA PRO A 3 1.44 20.93 34.04
C PRO A 3 -0.10 21.00 34.11
N ALA A 4 -0.70 20.89 35.30
CA ALA A 4 -2.16 20.95 35.45
C ALA A 4 -2.74 22.32 35.08
N ASN A 5 -2.07 23.40 35.49
CA ASN A 5 -2.47 24.77 35.13
C ASN A 5 -2.26 25.04 33.64
N ARG A 6 -1.19 24.47 33.05
CA ARG A 6 -0.91 24.54 31.61
C ARG A 6 -1.99 23.86 30.78
N THR A 7 -2.31 22.61 31.10
CA THR A 7 -3.37 21.86 30.42
C THR A 7 -4.71 22.58 30.53
N ARG A 8 -5.05 23.13 31.71
CA ARG A 8 -6.29 23.89 31.90
C ARG A 8 -6.33 25.16 31.05
N GLN A 9 -5.25 25.95 31.05
CA GLN A 9 -5.17 27.18 30.25
C GLN A 9 -5.32 26.88 28.76
N LEU A 10 -4.57 25.90 28.24
CA LEU A 10 -4.62 25.51 26.83
C LEU A 10 -5.97 24.92 26.42
N ASN A 11 -6.62 24.15 27.30
CA ASN A 11 -7.98 23.65 27.05
C ASN A 11 -9.00 24.78 26.90
N ILE A 12 -8.97 25.76 27.81
CA ILE A 12 -9.90 26.91 27.77
C ILE A 12 -9.74 27.65 26.44
N TRP A 13 -8.49 27.92 26.04
CA TRP A 13 -8.21 28.58 24.77
C TRP A 13 -8.69 27.74 23.57
N LEU A 14 -8.35 26.44 23.52
CA LEU A 14 -8.75 25.54 22.42
C LEU A 14 -10.26 25.46 22.26
N GLN A 15 -10.99 25.33 23.35
CA GLN A 15 -12.46 25.26 23.36
C GLN A 15 -13.07 26.53 22.78
N GLN A 16 -12.58 27.71 23.20
CA GLN A 16 -13.03 28.99 22.67
C GLN A 16 -12.79 29.13 21.17
N GLN A 17 -11.64 28.67 20.66
CA GLN A 17 -11.28 28.86 19.25
C GLN A 17 -11.91 27.82 18.31
N SER A 18 -12.00 26.57 18.77
CA SER A 18 -12.58 25.47 18.00
C SER A 18 -14.11 25.43 18.05
N GLY A 19 -14.74 26.14 19.00
CA GLY A 19 -16.18 26.03 19.24
C GLY A 19 -16.53 24.73 19.98
N ASP A 20 -15.69 24.35 20.95
CA ASP A 20 -15.73 23.11 21.72
C ASP A 20 -15.42 21.80 20.96
N ASP A 21 -15.02 21.91 19.69
CA ASP A 21 -14.68 20.75 18.85
C ASP A 21 -13.33 20.10 19.20
N MET A 22 -12.42 20.84 19.84
CA MET A 22 -11.07 20.37 20.17
C MET A 22 -10.72 20.52 21.65
N SER A 23 -9.97 19.54 22.15
CA SER A 23 -9.43 19.53 23.51
C SER A 23 -7.91 19.36 23.51
N TYR A 24 -7.28 19.50 24.68
CA TYR A 24 -5.85 19.38 24.91
C TYR A 24 -5.22 18.13 24.29
N PRO A 25 -5.82 16.93 24.34
CA PRO A 25 -5.33 15.77 23.59
C PRO A 25 -5.10 16.03 22.11
N ALA A 26 -5.98 16.77 21.43
CA ALA A 26 -5.81 17.10 20.02
C ALA A 26 -4.62 18.04 19.79
N LEU A 27 -4.48 19.09 20.60
CA LEU A 27 -3.28 19.95 20.55
C LEU A 27 -2.01 19.14 20.81
N HIS A 28 -2.03 18.25 21.81
CA HIS A 28 -0.89 17.40 22.12
C HIS A 28 -0.54 16.46 20.95
N GLY A 29 -1.54 15.81 20.34
CA GLY A 29 -1.33 14.95 19.17
C GLY A 29 -0.77 15.73 17.98
N PHE A 30 -1.27 16.95 17.75
CA PHE A 30 -0.78 17.84 16.70
C PHE A 30 0.68 18.23 16.89
N LEU A 31 1.07 18.67 18.09
CA LEU A 31 2.45 19.03 18.40
C LEU A 31 3.38 17.80 18.30
N CYS A 32 2.92 16.62 18.70
CA CYS A 32 3.66 15.37 18.49
C CYS A 32 3.89 15.08 17.00
N ALA A 33 2.90 15.30 16.14
CA ALA A 33 3.07 15.13 14.70
C ALA A 33 4.04 16.15 14.09
N ARG A 34 4.05 17.40 14.58
CA ARG A 34 5.04 18.42 14.18
C ARG A 34 6.46 17.99 14.55
N LEU A 35 6.67 17.50 15.77
CA LEU A 35 7.97 16.97 16.24
C LEU A 35 8.43 15.74 15.45
N ALA A 36 7.50 14.84 15.12
CA ALA A 36 7.77 13.61 14.38
C ALA A 36 7.85 13.78 12.85
N GLY A 37 7.76 15.02 12.37
CA GLY A 37 7.83 15.37 10.95
C GLY A 37 9.18 15.03 10.32
N PRO A 38 9.27 15.01 8.97
CA PRO A 38 10.53 14.78 8.26
C PRO A 38 11.49 15.98 8.30
N GLU A 39 10.96 17.16 8.64
CA GLU A 39 11.70 18.40 8.77
C GLU A 39 11.59 18.90 10.22
N GLN A 40 12.54 19.73 10.65
CA GLN A 40 12.47 20.33 11.98
C GLN A 40 11.21 21.21 12.10
N PRO A 41 10.49 21.14 13.23
CA PRO A 41 9.29 21.94 13.42
C PRO A 41 9.63 23.43 13.47
N ASP A 42 8.88 24.24 12.72
CA ASP A 42 8.92 25.69 12.86
C ASP A 42 8.03 26.13 14.04
N TRP A 43 8.66 26.58 15.12
CA TRP A 43 7.97 27.08 16.31
C TRP A 43 7.65 28.57 16.28
N GLN A 44 7.94 29.28 15.19
CA GLN A 44 7.44 30.65 15.00
C GLN A 44 5.93 30.67 14.79
N MET A 45 5.40 29.62 14.14
CA MET A 45 3.97 29.41 13.90
C MET A 45 3.53 28.03 14.42
N PRO A 46 3.54 27.82 15.75
CA PRO A 46 3.44 26.49 16.35
C PRO A 46 2.08 25.81 16.13
N LEU A 47 1.04 26.56 15.77
CA LEU A 47 -0.33 26.07 15.59
C LEU A 47 -0.81 26.16 14.13
N GLU A 48 0.07 26.45 13.18
CA GLU A 48 -0.29 26.55 11.76
C GLU A 48 -0.83 25.22 11.22
N GLY A 49 -2.07 25.24 10.71
CA GLY A 49 -2.76 24.04 10.22
C GLY A 49 -3.51 23.24 11.29
N LEU A 50 -3.50 23.65 12.57
CA LEU A 50 -4.28 22.99 13.62
C LEU A 50 -5.79 23.21 13.46
N LEU A 51 -6.19 24.43 13.11
CA LEU A 51 -7.59 24.83 12.92
C LEU A 51 -7.91 24.95 11.42
N ALA A 52 -9.16 24.71 11.03
CA ALA A 52 -9.60 24.82 9.64
C ALA A 52 -9.27 26.20 9.02
N GLN A 53 -8.96 26.21 7.72
CA GLN A 53 -8.48 27.37 6.96
C GLN A 53 -9.29 28.64 7.28
N GLY A 54 -8.62 29.66 7.82
CA GLY A 54 -9.18 31.00 8.06
C GLY A 54 -9.44 31.38 9.52
N LYS A 55 -9.29 30.47 10.49
CA LYS A 55 -9.33 30.79 11.93
C LYS A 55 -7.93 30.78 12.55
N SER A 56 -7.16 31.84 12.31
CA SER A 56 -5.98 32.14 13.14
C SER A 56 -6.36 33.24 14.11
N VAL A 57 -6.53 32.89 15.38
CA VAL A 57 -6.82 33.85 16.44
C VAL A 57 -5.59 33.93 17.35
N ALA A 58 -5.17 35.15 17.66
CA ALA A 58 -4.01 35.41 18.48
C ALA A 58 -4.14 34.71 19.84
N LEU A 59 -3.05 34.07 20.30
CA LEU A 59 -2.94 33.57 21.66
C LEU A 59 -2.87 34.77 22.62
N ASP A 60 -3.57 34.71 23.74
CA ASP A 60 -3.29 35.62 24.85
C ASP A 60 -1.97 35.25 25.54
N ASP A 61 -1.31 36.22 26.19
CA ASP A 61 0.00 36.05 26.82
C ASP A 61 0.10 34.80 27.72
N LYS A 62 -0.98 34.43 28.43
CA LYS A 62 -0.98 33.26 29.32
C LYS A 62 -1.04 31.96 28.52
N SER A 63 -1.85 31.90 27.47
CA SER A 63 -1.95 30.75 26.57
C SER A 63 -0.69 30.58 25.73
N GLU A 64 -0.07 31.68 25.30
CA GLU A 64 1.22 31.67 24.62
C GLU A 64 2.32 31.11 25.54
N LEU A 65 2.44 31.62 26.77
CA LEU A 65 3.38 31.08 27.75
C LEU A 65 3.11 29.59 28.05
N ALA A 66 1.84 29.19 28.15
CA ALA A 66 1.44 27.81 28.36
C ALA A 66 1.87 26.91 27.20
N LEU A 67 1.71 27.39 25.96
CA LEU A 67 2.09 26.65 24.75
C LEU A 67 3.61 26.48 24.67
N HIS A 68 4.38 27.56 24.91
CA HIS A 68 5.84 27.49 24.95
C HIS A 68 6.34 26.46 25.96
N HIS A 69 5.77 26.47 27.17
CA HIS A 69 6.09 25.46 28.19
C HIS A 69 5.70 24.03 27.80
N LEU A 70 4.69 23.83 26.95
CA LEU A 70 4.31 22.50 26.46
C LEU A 70 5.29 22.03 25.39
N ILE A 71 5.63 22.91 24.44
CA ILE A 71 6.58 22.63 23.36
C ILE A 71 7.93 22.21 23.95
N GLN A 72 8.49 22.99 24.88
CA GLN A 72 9.75 22.66 25.54
C GLN A 72 9.73 21.30 26.25
N GLU A 73 8.60 20.95 26.89
CA GLU A 73 8.47 19.64 27.54
C GLU A 73 8.43 18.51 26.50
N LEU A 74 7.69 18.69 25.41
CA LEU A 74 7.61 17.69 24.35
C LEU A 74 8.93 17.53 23.60
N GLU A 75 9.68 18.61 23.37
CA GLU A 75 11.03 18.57 22.81
C GLU A 75 11.99 17.77 23.70
N ALA A 76 12.01 18.06 25.01
CA ALA A 76 12.85 17.32 25.94
C ALA A 76 12.48 15.82 26.02
N GLN A 77 11.18 15.50 25.97
CA GLN A 77 10.72 14.11 25.89
C GLN A 77 11.04 13.45 24.54
N ALA A 78 11.05 14.22 23.45
CA ALA A 78 11.40 13.75 22.11
C ALA A 78 12.87 13.35 22.03
N GLU A 79 13.74 14.22 22.54
CA GLU A 79 15.19 13.98 22.63
C GLU A 79 15.52 12.75 23.47
N ALA A 80 14.75 12.51 24.53
CA ALA A 80 14.88 11.31 25.36
C ALA A 80 14.26 10.04 24.72
N GLY A 81 13.47 10.16 23.65
CA GLY A 81 12.72 9.04 23.06
C GLY A 81 11.61 8.49 23.96
N GLU A 82 11.08 9.33 24.85
CA GLU A 82 10.16 8.93 25.92
C GLU A 82 8.79 9.63 25.85
N ILE A 83 8.43 10.28 24.74
CA ILE A 83 7.13 10.93 24.60
C ILE A 83 6.02 9.94 24.93
N SER A 84 5.09 10.39 25.76
CA SER A 84 3.93 9.64 26.16
C SER A 84 2.65 10.36 25.76
N LEU A 85 1.60 9.59 25.48
CA LEU A 85 0.27 10.16 25.28
C LEU A 85 -0.26 10.68 26.62
N PRO A 86 -1.10 11.73 26.62
CA PRO A 86 -1.77 12.21 27.83
C PRO A 86 -2.47 11.07 28.58
N SER A 87 -2.44 11.10 29.91
CA SER A 87 -2.97 10.02 30.77
C SER A 87 -4.45 9.71 30.56
N GLN A 88 -5.22 10.66 30.05
CA GLN A 88 -6.62 10.57 29.65
C GLN A 88 -6.86 9.83 28.32
N CYS A 89 -5.85 9.63 27.47
CA CYS A 89 -5.95 8.93 26.20
C CYS A 89 -5.98 7.40 26.41
N ARG A 90 -6.98 6.88 27.11
CA ARG A 90 -7.14 5.44 27.38
C ARG A 90 -8.23 4.87 26.48
N LEU A 91 -8.12 3.59 26.16
CA LEU A 91 -9.20 2.86 25.50
C LEU A 91 -10.03 2.16 26.60
N PRO A 92 -11.34 2.42 26.74
CA PRO A 92 -12.17 1.75 27.73
C PRO A 92 -12.27 0.25 27.48
N ASN A 93 -12.28 -0.57 28.54
CA ASN A 93 -12.44 -2.02 28.40
C ASN A 93 -13.89 -2.43 28.11
N GLU A 94 -14.87 -1.70 28.66
CA GLU A 94 -16.29 -2.05 28.57
C GLU A 94 -16.95 -1.57 27.26
N GLN A 95 -16.60 -0.36 26.81
CA GLN A 95 -17.16 0.27 25.60
C GLN A 95 -16.04 0.90 24.74
N PRO A 96 -15.15 0.09 24.16
CA PRO A 96 -14.02 0.57 23.36
C PRO A 96 -14.44 1.38 22.12
N GLU A 97 -15.65 1.17 21.59
CA GLU A 97 -16.22 1.90 20.45
C GLU A 97 -16.42 3.39 20.71
N GLN A 98 -16.57 3.82 21.98
CA GLN A 98 -16.64 5.24 22.36
C GLN A 98 -15.41 6.03 21.94
N VAL A 99 -14.29 5.34 21.65
CA VAL A 99 -13.06 5.99 21.18
C VAL A 99 -13.26 6.83 19.93
N PHE A 100 -14.28 6.51 19.12
CA PHE A 100 -14.62 7.21 17.88
C PHE A 100 -15.64 8.34 18.06
N GLU A 101 -16.11 8.58 19.30
CA GLU A 101 -16.90 9.76 19.61
C GLU A 101 -16.02 11.01 19.53
N THR A 102 -16.61 12.11 19.04
CA THR A 102 -15.88 13.36 18.78
C THR A 102 -15.15 13.88 20.01
N SER A 103 -15.71 13.72 21.21
CA SER A 103 -15.14 14.23 22.47
C SER A 103 -14.12 13.28 23.13
N HIS A 104 -13.95 12.06 22.62
CA HIS A 104 -13.14 11.06 23.30
C HIS A 104 -11.64 11.44 23.26
N PRO A 105 -10.92 11.48 24.41
CA PRO A 105 -9.55 11.99 24.46
C PRO A 105 -8.56 11.30 23.52
N LEU A 106 -8.67 9.97 23.36
CA LEU A 106 -7.80 9.21 22.46
C LEU A 106 -8.12 9.45 20.97
N GLY A 107 -9.40 9.64 20.64
CA GLY A 107 -9.84 9.99 19.29
C GLY A 107 -9.40 11.40 18.93
N GLN A 108 -9.58 12.35 19.85
CA GLN A 108 -9.07 13.72 19.78
C GLN A 108 -7.55 13.77 19.57
N TRP A 109 -6.78 12.97 20.31
CA TRP A 109 -5.34 12.87 20.11
C TRP A 109 -4.98 12.41 18.70
N SER A 110 -5.63 11.35 18.21
CA SER A 110 -5.39 10.81 16.87
C SER A 110 -5.83 11.77 15.77
N TYR A 111 -6.93 12.50 15.99
CA TYR A 111 -7.39 13.57 15.12
C TYR A 111 -6.37 14.70 15.02
N GLY A 112 -5.92 15.23 16.16
CA GLY A 112 -4.89 16.28 16.20
C GLY A 112 -3.58 15.84 15.55
N PHE A 113 -3.14 14.61 15.81
CA PHE A 113 -1.98 14.02 15.13
C PHE A 113 -2.16 14.03 13.60
N SER A 114 -3.36 13.66 13.11
CA SER A 114 -3.64 13.67 11.67
C SER A 114 -3.66 15.06 11.04
N GLN A 115 -4.02 16.10 11.80
CA GLN A 115 -3.92 17.49 11.34
C GLN A 115 -2.45 17.91 11.19
N GLY A 116 -1.61 17.55 12.17
CA GLY A 116 -0.16 17.84 12.08
C GLY A 116 0.53 17.04 10.97
N LEU A 117 0.08 15.79 10.73
CA LEU A 117 0.50 14.96 9.59
C LEU A 117 0.18 15.62 8.24
N ALA A 118 -0.96 16.29 8.12
CA ALA A 118 -1.33 17.00 6.90
C ALA A 118 -0.40 18.20 6.59
N CYS A 119 0.32 18.70 7.61
CA CYS A 119 1.34 19.74 7.45
C CYS A 119 2.72 19.19 7.06
N TRP A 120 2.90 17.87 6.93
CA TRP A 120 4.17 17.31 6.49
C TRP A 120 4.41 17.60 5.00
N PRO A 121 5.66 17.82 4.58
CA PRO A 121 5.99 17.95 3.17
C PRO A 121 5.62 16.67 2.41
N ALA A 122 5.23 16.83 1.15
CA ALA A 122 4.93 15.69 0.29
C ALA A 122 6.17 14.80 0.14
N PRO A 123 6.04 13.47 0.33
CA PRO A 123 7.17 12.56 0.23
C PRO A 123 7.72 12.55 -1.20
N ALA A 124 9.03 12.73 -1.34
CA ALA A 124 9.69 12.70 -2.65
C ALA A 124 9.67 11.30 -3.30
N ASN A 125 9.66 10.23 -2.50
CA ASN A 125 9.64 8.84 -2.96
C ASN A 125 8.80 7.95 -2.04
N LEU A 126 7.62 7.52 -2.50
CA LEU A 126 6.74 6.61 -1.76
C LEU A 126 7.27 5.18 -1.62
N ASN A 127 8.28 4.80 -2.41
CA ASN A 127 8.93 3.49 -2.35
C ASN A 127 10.17 3.49 -1.44
N ASP A 128 10.57 4.64 -0.92
CA ASP A 128 11.66 4.71 0.05
C ASP A 128 11.26 3.99 1.35
N PRO A 129 12.04 3.01 1.85
CA PRO A 129 11.66 2.24 3.03
C PRO A 129 11.42 3.10 4.29
N VAL A 130 12.21 4.17 4.48
CA VAL A 130 12.05 5.09 5.62
C VAL A 130 10.73 5.84 5.50
N THR A 131 10.40 6.31 4.30
CA THR A 131 9.12 6.94 3.98
C THR A 131 7.94 6.00 4.20
N GLN A 132 8.02 4.75 3.73
CA GLN A 132 6.98 3.74 3.95
C GLN A 132 6.78 3.43 5.44
N ARG A 133 7.88 3.27 6.18
CA ARG A 133 7.81 3.07 7.63
C ARG A 133 7.17 4.26 8.34
N ARG A 134 7.56 5.48 7.97
CA ARG A 134 7.00 6.71 8.52
C ARG A 134 5.49 6.79 8.28
N LEU A 135 5.04 6.56 7.05
CA LEU A 135 3.62 6.59 6.71
C LEU A 135 2.83 5.49 7.44
N ARG A 136 3.41 4.29 7.60
CA ARG A 136 2.81 3.20 8.37
C ARG A 136 2.60 3.60 9.84
N LEU A 137 3.65 4.07 10.51
CA LEU A 137 3.56 4.50 11.91
C LEU A 137 2.59 5.68 12.08
N ALA A 138 2.58 6.63 11.14
CA ALA A 138 1.65 7.74 11.14
C ALA A 138 0.19 7.29 10.98
N ALA A 139 -0.07 6.27 10.16
CA ALA A 139 -1.38 5.66 10.01
C ALA A 139 -1.83 4.95 11.30
N GLU A 140 -0.94 4.21 11.97
CA GLU A 140 -1.20 3.58 13.28
C GLU A 140 -1.56 4.62 14.36
N LEU A 141 -0.87 5.76 14.38
CA LEU A 141 -1.13 6.85 15.32
C LEU A 141 -2.41 7.64 15.01
N SER A 142 -2.84 7.64 13.75
CA SER A 142 -4.08 8.30 13.30
C SER A 142 -5.31 7.38 13.42
N LEU A 143 -5.12 6.11 13.81
CA LEU A 143 -6.14 5.06 13.73
C LEU A 143 -7.45 5.42 14.43
N PHE A 144 -7.41 6.04 15.61
CA PHE A 144 -8.62 6.34 16.39
C PHE A 144 -9.32 7.63 15.97
N ARG A 145 -8.84 8.32 14.94
CA ARG A 145 -9.45 9.57 14.48
C ARG A 145 -10.90 9.37 14.06
N ASP A 146 -11.17 8.31 13.31
CA ASP A 146 -12.49 8.01 12.79
C ASP A 146 -12.65 6.50 12.54
N LEU A 147 -13.90 6.02 12.67
CA LEU A 147 -14.21 4.59 12.56
C LEU A 147 -13.90 4.03 11.16
N THR A 148 -14.05 4.84 10.12
CA THR A 148 -13.83 4.43 8.72
C THR A 148 -12.37 4.11 8.48
N LEU A 149 -11.47 5.01 8.89
CA LEU A 149 -10.02 4.80 8.83
C LEU A 149 -9.61 3.57 9.66
N ALA A 150 -10.12 3.42 10.88
CA ALA A 150 -9.80 2.27 11.72
C ALA A 150 -10.19 0.94 11.06
N ARG A 151 -11.39 0.87 10.45
CA ARG A 151 -11.85 -0.33 9.73
C ARG A 151 -11.01 -0.60 8.49
N MET A 152 -10.65 0.44 7.74
CA MET A 152 -9.78 0.31 6.57
C MET A 152 -8.40 -0.22 6.97
N LEU A 153 -7.80 0.29 8.06
CA LEU A 153 -6.51 -0.20 8.56
C LEU A 153 -6.60 -1.61 9.13
N HIS A 154 -7.69 -1.97 9.80
CA HIS A 154 -7.94 -3.34 10.27
C HIS A 154 -8.01 -4.33 9.10
N GLN A 155 -8.71 -3.97 8.03
CA GLN A 155 -8.79 -4.76 6.79
C GLN A 155 -7.43 -4.85 6.09
N ALA A 156 -6.73 -3.72 5.93
CA ALA A 156 -5.43 -3.66 5.27
C ALA A 156 -4.33 -4.41 6.04
N ALA A 157 -4.42 -4.47 7.36
CA ALA A 157 -3.50 -5.23 8.20
C ALA A 157 -3.73 -6.75 8.13
N ALA A 158 -4.81 -7.22 7.48
CA ALA A 158 -5.23 -8.61 7.45
C ALA A 158 -5.23 -9.25 8.86
N SER A 159 -5.67 -8.50 9.87
CA SER A 159 -5.56 -8.94 11.25
C SER A 159 -6.62 -9.99 11.58
N GLU A 160 -6.18 -11.16 12.06
CA GLU A 160 -7.06 -12.21 12.58
C GLU A 160 -7.78 -11.81 13.89
N LEU A 161 -7.35 -10.73 14.52
CA LEU A 161 -7.97 -10.22 15.73
C LEU A 161 -9.34 -9.59 15.39
N PRO A 162 -10.38 -9.84 16.21
CA PRO A 162 -11.60 -9.06 16.16
C PRO A 162 -11.28 -7.57 16.21
N PHE A 163 -12.05 -6.74 15.49
CA PHE A 163 -11.79 -5.31 15.32
C PHE A 163 -11.46 -4.58 16.64
N LEU A 164 -12.20 -4.86 17.71
CA LEU A 164 -11.98 -4.23 19.01
C LEU A 164 -10.69 -4.68 19.71
N ASP A 165 -10.29 -5.94 19.54
CA ASP A 165 -9.02 -6.44 20.09
C ASP A 165 -7.82 -5.95 19.27
N PHE A 166 -8.01 -5.78 17.96
CA PHE A 166 -7.08 -5.03 17.12
C PHE A 166 -6.91 -3.60 17.63
N CYS A 167 -8.00 -2.87 17.90
CA CYS A 167 -7.95 -1.55 18.50
C CYS A 167 -7.21 -1.54 19.86
N LYS A 168 -7.47 -2.49 20.76
CA LYS A 168 -6.74 -2.59 22.04
C LYS A 168 -5.24 -2.78 21.82
N ARG A 169 -4.84 -3.69 20.92
CA ARG A 169 -3.44 -3.92 20.57
C ARG A 169 -2.80 -2.66 19.99
N GLN A 170 -3.48 -1.99 19.07
CA GLN A 170 -2.98 -0.76 18.45
C GLN A 170 -2.77 0.33 19.50
N ARG A 171 -3.73 0.50 20.42
CA ARG A 171 -3.56 1.44 21.53
C ARG A 171 -2.32 1.13 22.38
N GLN A 172 -2.05 -0.14 22.69
CA GLN A 172 -0.85 -0.52 23.45
C GLN A 172 0.45 -0.17 22.70
N GLN A 173 0.42 -0.21 21.36
CA GLN A 173 1.57 0.04 20.51
C GLN A 173 1.82 1.53 20.22
N MET A 174 0.82 2.42 20.38
CA MET A 174 0.94 3.85 20.03
C MET A 174 2.15 4.56 20.66
N LYS A 175 2.51 4.28 21.92
CA LYS A 175 3.70 4.91 22.54
C LYS A 175 4.98 4.50 21.78
N GLY A 176 5.08 3.22 21.42
CA GLY A 176 6.20 2.70 20.64
C GLY A 176 6.20 3.25 19.22
N ALA A 177 5.04 3.37 18.58
CA ALA A 177 4.91 3.94 17.24
C ALA A 177 5.32 5.42 17.20
N LEU A 178 4.92 6.21 18.21
CA LEU A 178 5.28 7.63 18.32
C LEU A 178 6.79 7.82 18.49
N ASN A 179 7.41 7.12 19.44
CA ASN A 179 8.86 7.23 19.63
C ASN A 179 9.65 6.60 18.46
N GLY A 180 9.09 5.58 17.82
CA GLY A 180 9.64 5.00 16.58
C GLY A 180 9.63 5.97 15.39
N LEU A 181 8.69 6.93 15.34
CA LEU A 181 8.71 8.00 14.34
C LEU A 181 9.81 9.02 14.61
N LEU A 182 10.03 9.40 15.87
CA LEU A 182 11.08 10.34 16.26
C LEU A 182 12.48 9.80 15.90
N GLY A 183 12.69 8.50 16.11
CA GLY A 183 13.92 7.80 15.72
C GLY A 183 13.93 7.23 14.30
N VAL A 184 12.99 7.61 13.42
CA VAL A 184 12.88 6.96 12.09
C VAL A 184 14.07 7.25 11.18
N HIS A 185 14.81 8.33 11.43
CA HIS A 185 16.03 8.68 10.69
C HIS A 185 17.23 7.82 11.11
N GLU A 186 17.26 7.35 12.36
CA GLU A 186 18.26 6.41 12.88
C GLU A 186 17.94 4.96 12.53
N TRP A 187 16.73 4.73 12.02
CA TRP A 187 16.34 3.43 11.52
C TRP A 187 17.09 3.08 10.25
N SER A 188 18.09 2.23 10.41
CA SER A 188 18.56 1.39 9.32
C SER A 188 17.48 0.38 8.97
N LEU A 189 17.33 0.06 7.68
CA LEU A 189 16.67 -1.18 7.28
C LEU A 189 17.16 -2.27 8.22
N PRO A 190 16.28 -3.07 8.85
CA PRO A 190 16.72 -4.34 9.38
C PRO A 190 17.44 -4.98 8.20
N SER A 191 18.77 -5.13 8.29
CA SER A 191 19.47 -6.11 7.45
C SER A 191 18.58 -7.32 7.57
N ALA A 192 17.97 -7.74 6.44
CA ALA A 192 17.00 -8.83 6.40
C ALA A 192 17.45 -9.83 7.45
N ALA A 193 16.67 -9.98 8.54
CA ALA A 193 17.11 -10.71 9.73
C ALA A 193 17.85 -11.93 9.21
N PRO A 194 19.15 -12.13 9.53
CA PRO A 194 20.00 -13.02 8.76
C PRO A 194 19.22 -14.30 8.58
N SER A 195 18.77 -14.52 7.34
CA SER A 195 18.01 -15.73 7.03
C SER A 195 18.87 -16.84 7.58
N ALA A 196 18.28 -17.74 8.38
CA ALA A 196 18.97 -18.98 8.73
C ALA A 196 19.74 -19.44 7.49
N PRO A 197 21.05 -19.73 7.61
CA PRO A 197 21.92 -19.90 6.44
C PRO A 197 21.18 -20.75 5.42
N ALA A 198 20.97 -20.19 4.21
CA ALA A 198 20.08 -20.77 3.22
C ALA A 198 20.33 -22.28 3.15
N SER A 199 19.29 -23.08 3.39
CA SER A 199 19.42 -24.52 3.33
C SER A 199 20.03 -24.90 1.99
N GLU A 200 20.72 -26.04 1.92
CA GLU A 200 21.31 -26.49 0.65
C GLU A 200 20.25 -26.57 -0.46
N GLN A 201 19.03 -26.92 -0.08
CA GLN A 201 17.85 -26.90 -0.95
C GLN A 201 17.47 -25.48 -1.41
N SER A 202 17.47 -24.49 -0.53
CA SER A 202 17.19 -23.09 -0.90
C SER A 202 18.22 -22.54 -1.89
N LYS A 203 19.51 -22.85 -1.69
CA LYS A 203 20.57 -22.49 -2.65
C LYS A 203 20.38 -23.19 -4.00
N GLN A 204 19.97 -24.45 -3.98
CA GLN A 204 19.71 -25.21 -5.20
C GLN A 204 18.56 -24.60 -6.01
N TRP A 205 17.43 -24.26 -5.36
CA TRP A 205 16.33 -23.59 -6.04
C TRP A 205 16.74 -22.23 -6.60
N GLN A 206 17.51 -21.45 -5.85
CA GLN A 206 18.05 -20.18 -6.34
C GLN A 206 18.91 -20.36 -7.59
N ALA A 207 19.81 -21.37 -7.60
CA ALA A 207 20.60 -21.69 -8.78
C ALA A 207 19.72 -22.08 -9.99
N TRP A 208 18.64 -22.83 -9.78
CA TRP A 208 17.69 -23.16 -10.86
C TRP A 208 16.92 -21.93 -11.37
N PHE A 209 16.54 -20.99 -10.50
CA PHE A 209 15.97 -19.71 -10.92
C PHE A 209 16.96 -18.89 -11.77
N GLU A 210 18.23 -18.87 -11.41
CA GLU A 210 19.28 -18.21 -12.22
C GLU A 210 19.41 -18.86 -13.61
N GLN A 211 19.35 -20.19 -13.68
CA GLN A 211 19.34 -20.90 -14.96
C GLN A 211 18.08 -20.58 -15.78
N ALA A 212 16.90 -20.51 -15.14
CA ALA A 212 15.66 -20.09 -15.80
C ALA A 212 15.80 -18.67 -16.37
N ASN A 213 16.30 -17.72 -15.58
CA ASN A 213 16.49 -16.34 -16.03
C ASN A 213 17.52 -16.21 -17.16
N GLY A 214 18.51 -17.10 -17.23
CA GLY A 214 19.46 -17.16 -18.34
C GLY A 214 18.87 -17.72 -19.64
N CYS A 215 17.73 -18.41 -19.59
CA CYS A 215 17.11 -19.03 -20.77
C CYS A 215 16.33 -18.01 -21.61
N ARG A 216 16.48 -18.10 -22.93
CA ARG A 216 15.85 -17.14 -23.86
C ARG A 216 14.47 -17.54 -24.34
N THR A 217 14.11 -18.82 -24.25
CA THR A 217 12.84 -19.35 -24.75
C THR A 217 11.97 -19.83 -23.58
N PRO A 218 10.64 -19.68 -23.66
CA PRO A 218 9.74 -20.16 -22.62
C PRO A 218 9.87 -21.68 -22.40
N GLN A 219 10.13 -22.47 -23.45
CA GLN A 219 10.35 -23.92 -23.32
C GLN A 219 11.55 -24.25 -22.44
N ALA A 220 12.66 -23.52 -22.58
CA ALA A 220 13.87 -23.77 -21.79
C ALA A 220 13.70 -23.29 -20.34
N ARG A 221 12.97 -22.19 -20.12
CA ARG A 221 12.63 -21.71 -18.77
C ARG A 221 11.73 -22.70 -18.02
N LEU A 222 10.74 -23.24 -18.72
CA LEU A 222 9.76 -24.17 -18.15
C LEU A 222 10.41 -25.40 -17.52
N VAL A 223 11.46 -25.96 -18.13
CA VAL A 223 12.24 -27.09 -17.56
C VAL A 223 12.78 -26.77 -16.16
N TRP A 224 13.26 -25.55 -15.94
CA TRP A 224 13.81 -25.15 -14.64
C TRP A 224 12.72 -24.90 -13.60
N PHE A 225 11.61 -24.26 -13.98
CA PHE A 225 10.48 -24.07 -13.08
C PHE A 225 9.85 -25.42 -12.69
N GLU A 226 9.66 -26.34 -13.64
CA GLU A 226 9.17 -27.69 -13.35
C GLU A 226 10.09 -28.43 -12.39
N ARG A 227 11.41 -28.26 -12.51
CA ARG A 227 12.37 -28.88 -11.60
C ARG A 227 12.25 -28.33 -10.18
N ILE A 228 12.09 -27.02 -10.02
CA ILE A 228 11.83 -26.40 -8.70
C ILE A 228 10.52 -26.94 -8.13
N ILE A 229 9.46 -26.97 -8.94
CA ILE A 229 8.13 -27.43 -8.50
C ILE A 229 8.18 -28.89 -8.06
N GLN A 230 8.77 -29.77 -8.86
CA GLN A 230 8.86 -31.20 -8.55
C GLN A 230 9.63 -31.48 -7.24
N ASP A 231 10.62 -30.66 -6.92
CA ASP A 231 11.41 -30.78 -5.69
C ASP A 231 10.72 -30.15 -4.48
N ALA A 232 10.04 -29.01 -4.66
CA ALA A 232 9.47 -28.22 -3.57
C ALA A 232 8.03 -28.62 -3.21
N GLU A 233 7.19 -28.98 -4.19
CA GLU A 233 5.76 -29.29 -3.98
C GLU A 233 5.51 -30.39 -2.94
N PRO A 234 6.30 -31.50 -2.87
CA PRO A 234 6.12 -32.52 -1.84
C PRO A 234 6.35 -32.06 -0.40
N LEU A 235 6.93 -30.88 -0.19
CA LEU A 235 7.19 -30.34 1.14
C LEU A 235 5.99 -29.61 1.74
N PHE A 236 4.96 -29.30 0.92
CA PHE A 236 3.83 -28.46 1.31
C PHE A 236 2.51 -29.18 1.05
N GLU A 237 2.04 -29.92 2.05
CA GLU A 237 0.77 -30.65 1.99
C GLU A 237 -0.46 -29.72 2.06
N ASP A 238 -1.65 -30.23 1.72
CA ASP A 238 -2.89 -29.45 1.71
C ASP A 238 -3.18 -28.72 3.03
N ALA A 239 -2.87 -29.36 4.17
CA ALA A 239 -3.07 -28.77 5.49
C ALA A 239 -2.22 -27.50 5.70
N PHE A 240 -1.03 -27.44 5.10
CA PHE A 240 -0.17 -26.26 5.13
C PHE A 240 -0.82 -25.09 4.39
N TRP A 241 -1.32 -25.33 3.18
CA TRP A 241 -1.99 -24.30 2.39
C TRP A 241 -3.31 -23.82 3.00
N GLN A 242 -4.07 -24.73 3.60
CA GLN A 242 -5.29 -24.39 4.34
C GLN A 242 -5.00 -23.50 5.55
N ALA A 243 -3.93 -23.80 6.30
CA ALA A 243 -3.52 -23.00 7.45
C ALA A 243 -3.10 -21.56 7.07
N LEU A 244 -2.63 -21.35 5.83
CA LEU A 244 -2.26 -20.03 5.33
C LEU A 244 -3.46 -19.21 4.81
N ASP A 245 -4.64 -19.82 4.60
CA ASP A 245 -5.89 -19.18 4.15
C ASP A 245 -5.71 -18.15 3.02
N GLY A 246 -4.93 -18.49 2.00
CA GLY A 246 -4.67 -17.59 0.87
C GLY A 246 -3.65 -16.47 1.15
N HIS A 247 -2.87 -16.58 2.23
CA HIS A 247 -1.68 -15.76 2.53
C HIS A 247 -0.39 -16.56 2.31
N GLY A 248 -0.33 -17.34 1.24
CA GLY A 248 0.79 -18.23 0.89
C GLY A 248 2.15 -17.53 0.85
N TRP A 249 2.18 -16.27 0.42
CA TRP A 249 3.42 -15.49 0.32
C TRP A 249 4.03 -15.13 1.69
N SER A 250 3.27 -15.24 2.78
CA SER A 250 3.77 -15.01 4.13
C SER A 250 4.76 -16.08 4.59
N ALA A 251 4.59 -17.32 4.11
CA ALA A 251 5.48 -18.44 4.38
C ALA A 251 6.74 -18.35 3.52
N SER A 252 7.86 -17.96 4.13
CA SER A 252 9.11 -17.70 3.42
C SER A 252 9.70 -18.93 2.73
N GLU A 253 9.47 -20.10 3.31
CA GLU A 253 9.82 -21.43 2.80
C GLU A 253 9.07 -21.80 1.52
N ALA A 254 7.83 -21.32 1.34
CA ALA A 254 6.98 -21.66 0.20
C ALA A 254 7.11 -20.68 -0.98
N ARG A 255 7.70 -19.49 -0.77
CA ARG A 255 7.88 -18.47 -1.82
C ARG A 255 8.58 -18.98 -3.07
N PRO A 256 9.65 -19.81 -2.99
CA PRO A 256 10.30 -20.36 -4.18
C PRO A 256 9.34 -21.20 -5.03
N LEU A 257 8.48 -22.01 -4.40
CA LEU A 257 7.47 -22.80 -5.12
C LEU A 257 6.41 -21.91 -5.78
N LEU A 258 5.86 -20.94 -5.05
CA LEU A 258 4.87 -19.99 -5.59
C LEU A 258 5.44 -19.17 -6.76
N ALA A 259 6.69 -18.71 -6.65
CA ALA A 259 7.38 -18.01 -7.72
C ALA A 259 7.65 -18.91 -8.94
N ALA A 260 7.96 -20.20 -8.73
CA ALA A 260 8.15 -21.15 -9.81
C ALA A 260 6.83 -21.47 -10.53
N TRP A 261 5.72 -21.61 -9.81
CA TRP A 261 4.38 -21.70 -10.42
C TRP A 261 4.03 -20.47 -11.25
N ALA A 262 4.29 -19.25 -10.74
CA ALA A 262 4.06 -18.03 -11.50
C ALA A 262 4.92 -17.98 -12.78
N GLY A 263 6.21 -18.33 -12.68
CA GLY A 263 7.11 -18.39 -13.83
C GLY A 263 6.70 -19.47 -14.86
N ARG A 264 6.18 -20.61 -14.41
CA ARG A 264 5.61 -21.64 -15.29
C ARG A 264 4.35 -21.15 -15.98
N ALA A 265 3.44 -20.50 -15.26
CA ALA A 265 2.22 -19.91 -15.82
C ALA A 265 2.54 -18.87 -16.92
N ASP A 266 3.55 -18.01 -16.70
CA ASP A 266 4.05 -17.07 -17.70
C ASP A 266 4.60 -17.78 -18.95
N CYS A 267 5.38 -18.85 -18.76
CA CYS A 267 5.88 -19.65 -19.88
C CYS A 267 4.73 -20.32 -20.66
N LEU A 268 3.72 -20.86 -19.97
CA LEU A 268 2.53 -21.45 -20.59
C LEU A 268 1.74 -20.41 -21.39
N PHE A 269 1.60 -19.20 -20.85
CA PHE A 269 0.97 -18.08 -21.54
C PHE A 269 1.70 -17.74 -22.84
N GLU A 270 3.02 -17.57 -22.78
CA GLU A 270 3.87 -17.25 -23.95
C GLU A 270 3.83 -18.36 -25.02
N LEU A 271 3.67 -19.61 -24.61
CA LEU A 271 3.52 -20.77 -25.50
C LEU A 271 2.12 -20.90 -26.11
N GLY A 272 1.16 -20.05 -25.71
CA GLY A 272 -0.23 -20.13 -26.16
C GLY A 272 -1.03 -21.26 -25.50
N LEU A 273 -0.50 -21.88 -24.44
CA LEU A 273 -1.18 -22.89 -23.63
C LEU A 273 -2.11 -22.20 -22.61
N LEU A 274 -3.03 -21.39 -23.14
CA LEU A 274 -3.86 -20.47 -22.35
C LEU A 274 -4.75 -21.18 -21.30
N PRO A 275 -5.37 -22.34 -21.57
CA PRO A 275 -6.16 -23.04 -20.54
C PRO A 275 -5.32 -23.49 -19.34
N GLN A 276 -4.07 -23.91 -19.56
CA GLN A 276 -3.16 -24.31 -18.50
C GLN A 276 -2.69 -23.07 -17.72
N ALA A 277 -2.24 -22.03 -18.41
CA ALA A 277 -1.82 -20.77 -17.78
C ALA A 277 -2.93 -20.18 -16.91
N ARG A 278 -4.18 -20.16 -17.40
CA ARG A 278 -5.35 -19.69 -16.65
C ARG A 278 -5.51 -20.42 -15.32
N ARG A 279 -5.49 -21.75 -15.34
CA ARG A 279 -5.65 -22.58 -14.13
C ARG A 279 -4.58 -22.27 -13.10
N GLU A 280 -3.34 -22.09 -13.54
CA GLU A 280 -2.23 -21.78 -12.64
C GLU A 280 -2.34 -20.38 -12.04
N TYR A 281 -2.64 -19.36 -12.85
CA TYR A 281 -2.88 -18.00 -12.33
C TYR A 281 -4.07 -17.94 -11.37
N GLU A 282 -5.19 -18.61 -11.68
CA GLU A 282 -6.36 -18.66 -10.80
C GLU A 282 -6.02 -19.37 -9.47
N ALA A 283 -5.28 -20.49 -9.52
CA ALA A 283 -4.83 -21.19 -8.32
C ALA A 283 -3.88 -20.33 -7.47
N LEU A 284 -2.92 -19.63 -8.11
CA LEU A 284 -2.04 -18.69 -7.43
C LEU A 284 -2.82 -17.54 -6.78
N LEU A 285 -3.88 -17.02 -7.43
CA LEU A 285 -4.74 -16.00 -6.83
C LEU A 285 -5.59 -16.50 -5.66
N THR A 286 -5.80 -17.82 -5.54
CA THR A 286 -6.40 -18.44 -4.36
C THR A 286 -5.39 -18.55 -3.23
N LEU A 287 -4.15 -18.94 -3.53
CA LEU A 287 -3.06 -19.11 -2.56
C LEU A 287 -2.43 -17.78 -2.11
N CYS A 288 -2.46 -16.75 -2.96
CA CYS A 288 -1.92 -15.42 -2.74
C CYS A 288 -3.02 -14.39 -3.01
N ARG A 289 -3.88 -14.13 -2.02
CA ARG A 289 -5.06 -13.27 -2.15
C ARG A 289 -4.71 -11.83 -2.56
N LEU A 290 -3.56 -11.34 -2.09
CA LEU A 290 -3.04 -10.00 -2.40
C LEU A 290 -2.25 -9.96 -3.73
N ASP A 291 -2.11 -11.10 -4.40
CA ASP A 291 -1.40 -11.23 -5.68
C ASP A 291 0.04 -10.70 -5.64
N GLU A 292 0.79 -11.07 -4.60
CA GLU A 292 2.21 -10.77 -4.48
C GLU A 292 3.04 -11.29 -5.68
N PRO A 293 2.73 -12.44 -6.30
CA PRO A 293 3.39 -12.86 -7.53
C PRO A 293 3.04 -12.03 -8.78
N GLY A 294 2.00 -11.18 -8.73
CA GLY A 294 1.62 -10.30 -9.84
C GLY A 294 0.87 -10.98 -11.00
N CYS A 295 0.16 -12.08 -10.72
CA CYS A 295 -0.58 -12.87 -11.71
C CYS A 295 -1.76 -12.12 -12.34
N ARG A 296 -2.31 -11.09 -11.68
CA ARG A 296 -3.48 -10.35 -12.19
C ARG A 296 -3.23 -9.68 -13.54
N TYR A 297 -2.00 -9.25 -13.83
CA TYR A 297 -1.67 -8.56 -15.06
C TYR A 297 -1.72 -9.47 -16.30
N PRO A 298 -0.97 -10.59 -16.34
CA PRO A 298 -1.08 -11.55 -17.44
C PRO A 298 -2.47 -12.19 -17.49
N LEU A 299 -3.11 -12.45 -16.34
CA LEU A 299 -4.46 -13.02 -16.31
C LEU A 299 -5.52 -12.08 -16.91
N ALA A 300 -5.42 -10.77 -16.68
CA ALA A 300 -6.30 -9.79 -17.33
C ALA A 300 -6.17 -9.83 -18.86
N SER A 301 -4.92 -9.88 -19.35
CA SER A 301 -4.64 -10.03 -20.78
C SER A 301 -5.16 -11.36 -21.34
N LEU A 302 -5.02 -12.46 -20.59
CA LEU A 302 -5.55 -13.78 -20.94
C LEU A 302 -7.07 -13.75 -21.10
N TYR A 303 -7.80 -13.16 -20.15
CA TYR A 303 -9.25 -13.05 -20.25
C TYR A 303 -9.69 -12.22 -21.45
N ALA A 304 -8.99 -11.12 -21.74
CA ALA A 304 -9.25 -10.34 -22.94
C ALA A 304 -8.98 -11.14 -24.23
N MET A 305 -7.88 -11.89 -24.31
CA MET A 305 -7.55 -12.74 -25.46
C MET A 305 -8.55 -13.87 -25.69
N THR A 306 -9.11 -14.43 -24.62
CA THR A 306 -10.09 -15.51 -24.65
C THR A 306 -11.53 -15.02 -24.67
N THR A 307 -11.74 -13.70 -24.72
CA THR A 307 -13.05 -13.03 -24.70
C THR A 307 -13.90 -13.36 -23.46
N ASP A 308 -13.28 -13.78 -22.35
CA ASP A 308 -13.96 -14.02 -21.08
C ASP A 308 -14.14 -12.70 -20.31
N TRP A 309 -14.96 -11.83 -20.89
CA TRP A 309 -15.22 -10.49 -20.36
C TRP A 309 -15.86 -10.50 -18.97
N ARG A 310 -16.52 -11.59 -18.59
CA ARG A 310 -17.12 -11.75 -17.26
C ARG A 310 -16.03 -12.01 -16.22
N ALA A 311 -15.07 -12.89 -16.52
CA ALA A 311 -13.94 -13.13 -15.63
C ALA A 311 -13.02 -11.91 -15.53
N LEU A 312 -12.80 -11.18 -16.64
CA LEU A 312 -12.07 -9.91 -16.61
C LEU A 312 -12.75 -8.87 -15.71
N GLU A 313 -14.07 -8.69 -15.83
CA GLU A 313 -14.80 -7.76 -14.97
C GLU A 313 -14.71 -8.13 -13.49
N ALA A 314 -14.82 -9.42 -13.16
CA ALA A 314 -14.65 -9.90 -11.79
C ALA A 314 -13.22 -9.65 -11.26
N LEU A 315 -12.20 -9.84 -12.10
CA LEU A 315 -10.81 -9.57 -11.76
C LEU A 315 -10.58 -8.06 -11.50
N LEU A 316 -11.13 -7.19 -12.36
CA LEU A 316 -11.05 -5.74 -12.21
C LEU A 316 -11.79 -5.24 -10.95
N ALA A 317 -12.91 -5.86 -10.60
CA ALA A 317 -13.63 -5.54 -9.37
C ALA A 317 -12.86 -6.00 -8.12
N ARG A 318 -12.15 -7.13 -8.21
CA ARG A 318 -11.30 -7.63 -7.12
C ARG A 318 -10.07 -6.74 -6.91
N PHE A 319 -9.47 -6.26 -8.00
CA PHE A 319 -8.28 -5.41 -7.98
C PHE A 319 -8.62 -4.02 -8.54
N ASP A 320 -9.26 -3.19 -7.71
CA ASP A 320 -9.58 -1.79 -8.04
C ASP A 320 -8.33 -0.90 -7.96
N GLU A 321 -7.39 -1.14 -8.87
CA GLU A 321 -6.15 -0.39 -9.02
C GLU A 321 -6.06 0.30 -10.39
N ALA A 322 -5.39 1.46 -10.40
CA ALA A 322 -5.17 2.26 -11.61
C ALA A 322 -3.88 1.84 -12.35
N SER A 323 -3.62 0.54 -12.47
CA SER A 323 -2.43 0.02 -13.13
C SER A 323 -2.60 -0.02 -14.65
N CYS A 324 -1.47 0.08 -15.39
CA CYS A 324 -1.46 0.12 -16.84
C CYS A 324 -2.22 -1.06 -17.46
N ALA A 325 -1.85 -2.29 -17.09
CA ALA A 325 -2.43 -3.49 -17.71
C ALA A 325 -3.94 -3.62 -17.45
N LEU A 326 -4.42 -3.27 -16.24
CA LEU A 326 -5.84 -3.36 -15.90
C LEU A 326 -6.67 -2.27 -16.58
N LEU A 327 -6.19 -1.02 -16.59
CA LEU A 327 -6.90 0.09 -17.24
C LEU A 327 -7.04 -0.10 -18.76
N TYR A 328 -5.98 -0.55 -19.44
CA TYR A 328 -6.06 -0.84 -20.86
C TYR A 328 -6.96 -2.06 -21.15
N SER A 329 -6.92 -3.10 -20.31
CA SER A 329 -7.81 -4.26 -20.45
C SER A 329 -9.28 -3.89 -20.21
N GLN A 330 -9.55 -3.00 -19.25
CA GLN A 330 -10.89 -2.45 -19.01
C GLN A 330 -11.39 -1.61 -20.19
N ALA A 331 -10.53 -0.77 -20.77
CA ALA A 331 -10.88 0.01 -21.96
C ALA A 331 -11.24 -0.90 -23.15
N LEU A 332 -10.45 -1.96 -23.37
CA LEU A 332 -10.71 -2.96 -24.40
C LEU A 332 -12.04 -3.72 -24.15
N MET A 333 -12.30 -4.12 -22.91
CA MET A 333 -13.55 -4.80 -22.53
C MET A 333 -14.79 -3.95 -22.87
N TRP A 334 -14.78 -2.67 -22.50
CA TRP A 334 -15.90 -1.77 -22.80
C TRP A 334 -16.05 -1.49 -24.30
N PHE A 335 -14.93 -1.45 -25.03
CA PHE A 335 -14.94 -1.36 -26.48
C PHE A 335 -15.61 -2.59 -27.10
N ALA A 336 -15.20 -3.80 -26.69
CA ALA A 336 -15.76 -5.07 -27.16
C ALA A 336 -17.27 -5.20 -26.84
N ARG A 337 -17.70 -4.71 -25.67
CA ARG A 337 -19.11 -4.63 -25.27
C ARG A 337 -19.93 -3.56 -26.01
N LYS A 338 -19.34 -2.83 -26.95
CA LYS A 338 -19.98 -1.76 -27.73
C LYS A 338 -20.57 -0.64 -26.85
N ALA A 339 -19.85 -0.29 -25.78
CA ALA A 339 -20.21 0.79 -24.85
C ALA A 339 -19.26 2.00 -25.03
N PRO A 340 -19.41 2.81 -26.09
CA PRO A 340 -18.42 3.80 -26.51
C PRO A 340 -18.13 4.89 -25.46
N ALA A 341 -19.14 5.31 -24.69
CA ALA A 341 -18.96 6.29 -23.62
C ALA A 341 -18.07 5.76 -22.49
N HIS A 342 -18.29 4.51 -22.06
CA HIS A 342 -17.48 3.86 -21.03
C HIS A 342 -16.07 3.55 -21.56
N ALA A 343 -15.97 3.01 -22.77
CA ALA A 343 -14.70 2.71 -23.41
C ALA A 343 -13.81 3.96 -23.53
N LYS A 344 -14.37 5.10 -23.93
CA LYS A 344 -13.64 6.37 -24.03
C LYS A 344 -13.15 6.84 -22.66
N THR A 345 -14.01 6.81 -21.64
CA THR A 345 -13.64 7.21 -20.28
C THR A 345 -12.52 6.34 -19.72
N CYS A 346 -12.61 5.02 -19.87
CA CYS A 346 -11.57 4.09 -19.45
C CYS A 346 -10.27 4.28 -20.24
N LEU A 347 -10.36 4.53 -21.55
CA LEU A 347 -9.18 4.78 -22.38
C LEU A 347 -8.43 6.05 -21.96
N VAL A 348 -9.13 7.13 -21.60
CA VAL A 348 -8.48 8.36 -21.07
C VAL A 348 -7.68 8.04 -19.81
N LYS A 349 -8.24 7.25 -18.88
CA LYS A 349 -7.51 6.80 -17.68
C LYS A 349 -6.29 5.94 -18.03
N ALA A 350 -6.45 5.00 -18.96
CA ALA A 350 -5.36 4.13 -19.41
C ALA A 350 -4.21 4.90 -20.09
N LEU A 351 -4.53 5.91 -20.90
CA LEU A 351 -3.55 6.80 -21.51
C LEU A 351 -2.80 7.62 -20.44
N ALA A 352 -3.51 8.09 -19.42
CA ALA A 352 -2.91 8.81 -18.30
C ALA A 352 -1.98 7.92 -17.45
N SER A 353 -2.31 6.63 -17.28
CA SER A 353 -1.44 5.71 -16.54
C SER A 353 -0.16 5.39 -17.30
N ASN A 354 -0.23 5.19 -18.62
CA ASN A 354 0.96 4.96 -19.43
C ASN A 354 0.74 5.34 -20.91
N ALA A 355 1.27 6.51 -21.29
CA ALA A 355 1.15 7.05 -22.65
C ALA A 355 2.04 6.33 -23.69
N HIS A 356 2.90 5.39 -23.29
CA HIS A 356 3.76 4.65 -24.22
C HIS A 356 3.09 3.42 -24.85
N VAL A 357 2.02 2.90 -24.24
CA VAL A 357 1.30 1.70 -24.72
C VAL A 357 0.79 1.82 -26.15
N PRO A 358 0.14 2.93 -26.58
CA PRO A 358 -0.39 3.03 -27.93
C PRO A 358 0.70 2.87 -29.00
N ALA A 359 1.90 3.41 -28.76
CA ALA A 359 3.01 3.29 -29.71
C ALA A 359 3.41 1.82 -29.95
N TYR A 360 3.36 0.97 -28.91
CA TYR A 360 3.64 -0.46 -29.05
C TYR A 360 2.46 -1.23 -29.66
N LEU A 361 1.23 -1.00 -29.20
CA LEU A 361 0.04 -1.68 -29.74
C LEU A 361 -0.16 -1.41 -31.24
N LEU A 362 0.02 -0.15 -31.65
CA LEU A 362 -0.11 0.32 -33.03
C LEU A 362 1.10 -0.04 -33.91
N GLY A 363 2.15 -0.66 -33.35
CA GLY A 363 3.35 -1.05 -34.09
C GLY A 363 4.24 0.13 -34.53
N GLN A 364 4.07 1.31 -33.93
CA GLN A 364 4.93 2.48 -34.16
C GLN A 364 6.30 2.31 -33.47
N ARG A 365 6.35 1.48 -32.43
CA ARG A 365 7.56 1.00 -31.79
C ARG A 365 7.62 -0.52 -31.85
N LYS A 366 8.84 -1.03 -32.05
CA LYS A 366 9.10 -2.47 -32.10
C LYS A 366 9.04 -3.05 -30.69
N LEU A 367 8.28 -4.13 -30.51
CA LEU A 367 8.27 -4.88 -29.25
C LEU A 367 9.63 -5.56 -29.02
N PRO A 368 10.11 -5.60 -27.76
CA PRO A 368 11.29 -6.37 -27.45
C PRO A 368 11.04 -7.86 -27.73
N LYS A 369 12.10 -8.60 -28.05
CA LYS A 369 12.00 -10.05 -28.30
C LYS A 369 11.72 -10.84 -27.02
N GLN A 370 11.95 -10.22 -25.86
CA GLN A 370 11.78 -10.80 -24.54
C GLN A 370 11.05 -9.81 -23.65
N PRO A 371 10.23 -10.29 -22.71
CA PRO A 371 9.63 -9.42 -21.70
C PRO A 371 10.74 -8.76 -20.86
N PRO A 372 10.57 -7.49 -20.48
CA PRO A 372 11.48 -6.83 -19.54
C PRO A 372 11.51 -7.56 -18.18
N HIS A 373 12.69 -7.76 -17.61
CA HIS A 373 12.85 -8.39 -16.29
C HIS A 373 12.29 -7.54 -15.14
N TYR A 374 12.30 -6.23 -15.32
CA TYR A 374 11.80 -5.25 -14.36
C TYR A 374 11.22 -4.06 -15.13
N TRP A 375 10.25 -3.40 -14.52
CA TRP A 375 9.66 -2.17 -15.04
C TRP A 375 9.20 -1.28 -13.89
N GLN A 376 9.08 0.01 -14.17
CA GLN A 376 8.47 0.99 -13.28
C GLN A 376 7.11 1.41 -13.84
N SER A 377 6.16 1.79 -12.98
CA SER A 377 4.86 2.30 -13.42
C SER A 377 5.03 3.50 -14.35
N GLY A 378 4.30 3.52 -15.46
CA GLY A 378 4.39 4.54 -16.51
C GLY A 378 5.59 4.41 -17.45
N SER A 379 6.48 3.44 -17.23
CA SER A 379 7.69 3.27 -18.04
C SER A 379 7.41 2.65 -19.42
N ARG A 380 8.40 2.76 -20.32
CA ARG A 380 8.35 2.08 -21.62
C ARG A 380 8.40 0.56 -21.49
N ASP A 381 9.02 0.05 -20.44
CA ASP A 381 9.15 -1.39 -20.20
C ASP A 381 7.82 -1.97 -19.71
N GLU A 382 7.09 -1.26 -18.84
CA GLU A 382 5.71 -1.64 -18.46
C GLU A 382 4.81 -1.67 -19.70
N ALA A 383 4.90 -0.64 -20.55
CA ALA A 383 4.11 -0.57 -21.78
C ALA A 383 4.45 -1.71 -22.76
N ALA A 384 5.73 -2.07 -22.88
CA ALA A 384 6.18 -3.19 -23.70
C ALA A 384 5.69 -4.53 -23.14
N SER A 385 5.77 -4.72 -21.82
CA SER A 385 5.27 -5.90 -21.12
C SER A 385 3.78 -6.11 -21.37
N TYR A 386 2.96 -5.06 -21.16
CA TYR A 386 1.53 -5.12 -21.46
C TYR A 386 1.26 -5.41 -22.94
N ALA A 387 1.95 -4.73 -23.85
CA ALA A 387 1.71 -4.91 -25.28
C ALA A 387 2.15 -6.29 -25.80
N LEU A 388 3.17 -6.93 -25.21
CA LEU A 388 3.53 -8.32 -25.54
C LEU A 388 2.39 -9.29 -25.23
N GLN A 389 1.68 -9.09 -24.12
CA GLN A 389 0.61 -9.98 -23.69
C GLN A 389 -0.74 -9.61 -24.30
N GLY A 390 -1.09 -8.32 -24.32
CA GLY A 390 -2.44 -7.85 -24.65
C GLY A 390 -2.68 -7.56 -26.13
N ARG A 391 -1.64 -7.35 -26.96
CA ARG A 391 -1.81 -6.88 -28.36
C ARG A 391 -2.69 -7.80 -29.20
N THR A 392 -2.61 -9.11 -28.98
CA THR A 392 -3.44 -10.09 -29.69
C THR A 392 -4.93 -9.87 -29.45
N ALA A 393 -5.34 -9.52 -28.23
CA ALA A 393 -6.73 -9.21 -27.91
C ALA A 393 -7.20 -7.92 -28.62
N TRP A 394 -6.38 -6.87 -28.60
CA TRP A 394 -6.69 -5.63 -29.31
C TRP A 394 -6.86 -5.81 -30.82
N LEU A 395 -6.05 -6.70 -31.41
CA LEU A 395 -6.16 -7.08 -32.82
C LEU A 395 -7.45 -7.85 -33.10
N ALA A 396 -7.75 -8.87 -32.29
CA ALA A 396 -8.93 -9.71 -32.45
C ALA A 396 -10.24 -8.91 -32.38
N GLU A 397 -10.32 -7.94 -31.44
CA GLU A 397 -11.47 -7.05 -31.30
C GLU A 397 -11.52 -5.91 -32.34
N GLY A 398 -10.48 -5.74 -33.17
CA GLY A 398 -10.41 -4.64 -34.14
C GLY A 398 -10.25 -3.25 -33.48
N ALA A 399 -9.79 -3.20 -32.24
CA ALA A 399 -9.74 -1.99 -31.42
C ALA A 399 -8.56 -1.04 -31.77
N LEU A 400 -7.59 -1.48 -32.59
CA LEU A 400 -6.40 -0.67 -32.90
C LEU A 400 -6.71 0.62 -33.69
N LEU A 401 -7.68 0.59 -34.61
CA LEU A 401 -8.09 1.80 -35.34
C LEU A 401 -8.76 2.80 -34.40
N TRP A 402 -9.61 2.29 -33.50
CA TRP A 402 -10.22 3.10 -32.46
C TRP A 402 -9.16 3.73 -31.55
N LEU A 403 -8.19 2.94 -31.07
CA LEU A 403 -7.07 3.43 -30.28
C LEU A 403 -6.33 4.57 -30.99
N ARG A 404 -5.97 4.40 -32.27
CA ARG A 404 -5.26 5.42 -33.07
C ARG A 404 -6.00 6.76 -33.16
N THR A 405 -7.33 6.73 -33.20
CA THR A 405 -8.15 7.95 -33.30
C THR A 405 -8.31 8.67 -31.96
N HIS A 406 -8.10 7.96 -30.84
CA HIS A 406 -8.32 8.47 -29.48
C HIS A 406 -7.02 8.62 -28.66
N SER A 407 -5.88 8.20 -29.20
CA SER A 407 -4.56 8.29 -28.53
C SER A 407 -3.71 9.46 -29.02
N LYS A 408 -4.31 10.47 -29.67
CA LYS A 408 -3.61 11.64 -30.22
C LYS A 408 -3.63 12.81 -29.26
#